data_AF-A0A1D2R1J7-F1
#
_entry.id   AF-A0A1D2R1J7-F1
#
_cell.length_a   1.000
_cell.length_b   1.000
_cell.length_c   1.000
_cell.angle_alpha   90.00
_cell.angle_beta   90.00
_cell.angle_gamma   90.00
#
_symmetry.space_group_name_H-M   'P 1'
#
loop_
_entity.id
_entity.type
_entity.pdbx_description
1 polymer ?
#
loop_
_entity_poly.entity_id
_entity_poly.type
_entity_poly.pdbx_seq_one_letter_code
_entity_poly.pdbx_strand_id
1 'polypeptide(L)'
;MERFIKISYTGKVKDTGAVFDTSDAKVAKEEGLEKKGRVFKSLPLVVGAGQVITGLDEALEKMKEGDEKSIEISPEKAFGKRNPAWNDDRVGRQTRENSNGFRWESEGGLQSGTGRKNRNF
;
A
#
# COMPACT_ATOMS: atom_id res chain seq x y z
N MET A 1 19.46 -19.49 0.09
CA MET A 1 19.88 -18.97 -1.22
C MET A 1 18.80 -17.99 -1.65
N GLU A 2 19.14 -16.71 -1.74
CA GLU A 2 18.16 -15.64 -2.02
C GLU A 2 17.78 -15.68 -3.51
N ARG A 3 16.47 -15.75 -3.81
CA ARG A 3 15.97 -15.76 -5.19
C ARG A 3 15.42 -14.40 -5.56
N PHE A 4 16.05 -13.76 -6.55
CA PHE A 4 15.58 -12.51 -7.14
C PHE A 4 14.61 -12.81 -8.27
N ILE A 5 13.37 -12.35 -8.15
CA ILE A 5 12.37 -12.50 -9.21
C ILE A 5 11.74 -11.16 -9.54
N LYS A 6 11.18 -11.05 -10.75
CA LYS A 6 10.32 -9.95 -11.13
C LYS A 6 8.91 -10.48 -11.25
N ILE A 7 7.98 -9.89 -10.52
CA ILE A 7 6.58 -10.28 -10.60
C ILE A 7 5.77 -9.17 -11.24
N SER A 8 4.77 -9.57 -12.02
CA SER A 8 3.64 -8.73 -12.39
C SER A 8 2.43 -9.27 -11.63
N TYR A 9 1.70 -8.41 -10.94
CA TYR A 9 0.55 -8.83 -10.14
C TYR A 9 -0.62 -7.87 -10.30
N THR A 10 -1.81 -8.39 -10.04
CA THR A 10 -3.05 -7.63 -9.91
C THR A 10 -3.76 -8.09 -8.65
N GLY A 11 -3.81 -7.23 -7.65
CA GLY A 11 -4.53 -7.44 -6.40
C GLY A 11 -6.01 -7.12 -6.58
N LYS A 12 -6.85 -8.12 -6.34
CA LYS A 12 -8.31 -8.01 -6.34
C LYS A 12 -8.88 -8.37 -4.98
N VAL A 13 -9.92 -7.65 -4.55
CA VAL A 13 -10.68 -8.01 -3.35
C VAL A 13 -11.66 -9.11 -3.73
N LYS A 14 -11.59 -10.28 -3.07
CA LYS A 14 -12.50 -11.41 -3.36
C LYS A 14 -13.97 -11.05 -3.18
N ASP A 15 -14.26 -10.23 -2.17
CA ASP A 15 -15.62 -9.88 -1.76
C ASP A 15 -16.33 -8.96 -2.77
N THR A 16 -15.65 -7.89 -3.21
CA THR A 16 -16.22 -6.89 -4.12
C THR A 16 -15.78 -7.05 -5.57
N GLY A 17 -14.76 -7.88 -5.84
CA GLY A 17 -14.10 -7.99 -7.14
C GLY A 17 -13.22 -6.78 -7.51
N ALA A 18 -13.19 -5.74 -6.66
CA ALA A 18 -12.50 -4.49 -6.95
C ALA A 18 -10.98 -4.68 -7.04
N VAL A 19 -10.36 -4.15 -8.10
CA VAL A 19 -8.92 -4.07 -8.21
C VAL A 19 -8.43 -2.92 -7.32
N PHE A 20 -7.53 -3.21 -6.40
CA PHE A 20 -6.96 -2.18 -5.52
C PHE A 20 -5.50 -1.86 -5.86
N ASP A 21 -4.79 -2.82 -6.46
CA ASP A 21 -3.40 -2.64 -6.85
C ASP A 21 -3.09 -3.45 -8.10
N THR A 22 -2.32 -2.89 -9.02
CA THR A 22 -1.88 -3.61 -10.21
C THR A 22 -0.54 -3.07 -10.69
N SER A 23 0.26 -3.97 -11.27
CA SER A 23 1.49 -3.63 -11.98
C SER A 23 1.26 -3.38 -13.48
N ASP A 24 0.05 -3.64 -14.00
CA ASP A 24 -0.29 -3.46 -15.41
C ASP A 24 -0.93 -2.09 -15.65
N ALA A 25 -0.32 -1.29 -16.55
CA ALA A 25 -0.77 0.06 -16.84
C ALA A 25 -2.16 0.10 -17.51
N LYS A 26 -2.54 -0.93 -18.26
CA LYS A 26 -3.85 -1.01 -18.92
C LYS A 26 -4.93 -1.24 -17.86
N VAL A 27 -4.72 -2.23 -17.00
CA VAL A 27 -5.65 -2.51 -15.88
C VAL A 27 -5.77 -1.30 -14.97
N ALA A 28 -4.66 -0.62 -14.66
CA ALA A 28 -4.69 0.58 -13.83
C ALA A 28 -5.53 1.71 -14.45
N LYS A 29 -5.48 1.87 -15.78
CA LYS A 29 -6.25 2.88 -16.50
C LYS A 29 -7.74 2.53 -16.56
N GLU A 30 -8.07 1.26 -16.83
CA GLU A 30 -9.45 0.78 -16.87
C GLU A 30 -10.14 0.89 -15.51
N GLU A 31 -9.42 0.54 -14.43
CA GLU A 31 -9.93 0.59 -13.06
C GLU A 31 -9.79 1.98 -12.40
N GLY A 32 -9.25 2.98 -13.11
CA GLY A 32 -9.06 4.33 -12.60
C GLY A 32 -8.04 4.44 -11.45
N LEU A 33 -7.12 3.48 -11.35
CA LEU A 33 -6.01 3.45 -10.38
C LEU A 33 -4.77 4.23 -10.85
N GLU A 34 -4.85 4.89 -12.00
CA GLU A 34 -3.78 5.73 -12.53
C GLU A 34 -3.42 6.86 -11.55
N LYS A 35 -2.17 6.86 -11.07
CA LYS A 35 -1.64 7.90 -10.20
C LYS A 35 -0.46 8.58 -10.89
N LYS A 36 -0.50 9.92 -10.96
CA LYS A 36 0.63 10.72 -11.45
C LYS A 36 1.87 10.41 -10.62
N GLY A 37 2.93 9.93 -11.27
CA GLY A 37 4.19 9.52 -10.62
C GLY A 37 4.29 8.03 -10.28
N ARG A 38 3.25 7.22 -10.49
CA ARG A 38 3.32 5.77 -10.30
C ARG A 38 3.86 5.09 -11.57
N VAL A 39 4.89 4.26 -11.42
CA VAL A 39 5.47 3.48 -12.51
C VAL A 39 4.90 2.06 -12.46
N PHE A 40 4.09 1.71 -13.46
CA PHE A 40 3.51 0.39 -13.64
C PHE A 40 4.49 -0.48 -14.44
N LYS A 41 5.38 -1.16 -13.72
CA LYS A 41 6.38 -2.09 -14.26
C LYS A 41 6.49 -3.30 -13.33
N SER A 42 7.02 -4.41 -13.83
CA SER A 42 7.28 -5.60 -13.01
C SER A 42 8.14 -5.24 -11.80
N LEU A 43 7.71 -5.70 -10.63
CA LEU A 43 8.33 -5.37 -9.36
C LEU A 43 9.46 -6.38 -9.07
N PRO A 44 10.73 -5.95 -8.97
CA PRO A 44 11.80 -6.82 -8.50
C PRO A 44 11.65 -7.04 -7.00
N LEU A 45 11.66 -8.30 -6.57
CA LEU A 45 11.58 -8.68 -5.16
C LEU A 45 12.48 -9.87 -4.87
N VAL A 46 12.79 -10.04 -3.59
CA VAL A 46 13.50 -11.21 -3.06
C VAL A 46 12.50 -12.12 -2.35
N VAL A 47 12.40 -13.36 -2.81
CA VAL A 47 11.51 -14.37 -2.21
C VAL A 47 12.00 -14.69 -0.79
N GLY A 48 11.12 -14.58 0.20
CA GLY A 48 11.47 -14.83 1.61
C GLY A 48 11.95 -13.60 2.37
N ALA A 49 12.01 -12.42 1.72
CA ALA A 49 12.51 -11.19 2.34
C ALA A 49 11.42 -10.37 3.05
N GLY A 50 10.15 -10.79 2.98
CA GLY A 50 9.04 -10.08 3.64
C GLY A 50 8.76 -8.69 3.06
N GLN A 51 9.14 -8.44 1.79
CA GLN A 51 8.87 -7.17 1.09
C GLN A 51 7.40 -7.03 0.66
N VAL A 52 6.67 -8.13 0.64
CA VAL A 52 5.26 -8.22 0.28
C VAL A 52 4.47 -8.89 1.39
N ILE A 53 3.14 -8.92 1.26
CA ILE A 53 2.28 -9.63 2.21
C ILE A 53 2.72 -11.09 2.37
N THR A 54 2.70 -11.59 3.59
CA THR A 54 3.24 -12.93 3.93
C THR A 54 2.62 -14.03 3.07
N GLY A 55 1.33 -13.95 2.77
CA GLY A 55 0.66 -14.93 1.93
C GLY A 55 1.12 -14.93 0.47
N LEU A 56 1.57 -13.78 -0.05
CA LEU A 56 2.15 -13.70 -1.40
C LEU A 56 3.58 -14.23 -1.38
N ASP A 57 4.36 -13.88 -0.35
CA ASP A 57 5.75 -14.36 -0.20
C ASP A 57 5.81 -15.90 -0.07
N GLU A 58 4.96 -16.49 0.78
CA GLU A 58 4.83 -17.95 0.92
C GLU A 58 4.38 -18.64 -0.37
N ALA A 59 3.54 -17.97 -1.17
CA ALA A 59 3.10 -18.51 -2.45
C ALA A 59 4.22 -18.47 -3.49
N LEU A 60 4.97 -17.37 -3.55
CA LEU A 60 6.13 -17.22 -4.43
C LEU A 60 7.25 -18.21 -4.10
N GLU A 61 7.38 -18.60 -2.83
CA GLU A 61 8.33 -19.65 -2.43
C GLU A 61 8.00 -21.00 -3.08
N LYS A 62 6.70 -21.33 -3.14
CA LYS A 62 6.18 -22.58 -3.72
C LYS A 62 6.06 -22.55 -5.24
N MET A 63 6.01 -21.37 -5.83
CA MET A 63 5.94 -21.18 -7.28
C MET A 63 7.33 -21.25 -7.94
N LYS A 64 7.33 -21.54 -9.24
CA LYS A 64 8.53 -21.53 -10.07
C LYS A 64 8.51 -20.33 -11.01
N GLU A 65 9.69 -19.98 -11.52
CA GLU A 65 9.82 -18.94 -12.53
C GLU A 65 8.93 -19.25 -13.76
N GLY A 66 8.17 -18.25 -14.20
CA GLY A 66 7.24 -18.37 -15.33
C GLY A 66 5.87 -18.96 -15.00
N ASP A 67 5.62 -19.38 -13.75
CA ASP A 67 4.31 -19.90 -13.35
C ASP A 67 3.33 -18.72 -13.09
N GLU A 68 2.17 -18.74 -13.75
CA GLU A 68 1.08 -17.80 -13.51
C GLU A 68 -0.04 -18.51 -12.76
N LYS A 69 -0.37 -18.01 -11.56
CA LYS A 69 -1.42 -18.59 -10.74
C LYS A 69 -2.19 -17.53 -9.98
N SER A 70 -3.50 -17.72 -9.89
CA SER A 70 -4.34 -16.97 -8.96
C SER A 70 -4.27 -17.63 -7.58
N ILE A 71 -3.83 -16.87 -6.59
CA ILE A 71 -3.77 -17.30 -5.19
C ILE A 71 -4.77 -16.52 -4.36
N GLU A 72 -5.47 -17.23 -3.48
CA GLU A 72 -6.35 -16.61 -2.50
C GLU A 72 -5.61 -16.49 -1.17
N ILE A 73 -5.47 -15.26 -0.69
CA ILE A 73 -4.76 -14.96 0.55
C ILE A 73 -5.79 -14.53 1.60
N SER A 74 -5.84 -15.27 2.72
CA SER A 74 -6.68 -14.91 3.86
C SER A 74 -6.25 -13.56 4.46
N PRO A 75 -7.17 -12.78 5.06
CA PRO A 75 -6.87 -11.45 5.61
C PRO A 75 -5.72 -11.47 6.61
N GLU A 76 -5.60 -12.51 7.43
CA GLU A 76 -4.50 -12.68 8.41
C GLU A 76 -3.10 -12.70 7.76
N LYS A 77 -2.99 -13.19 6.53
CA LYS A 77 -1.74 -13.26 5.75
C LYS A 77 -1.61 -12.14 4.71
N ALA A 78 -2.63 -11.29 4.59
CA ALA A 78 -2.65 -10.12 3.73
C ALA A 78 -2.39 -8.85 4.56
N PHE A 79 -3.44 -8.08 4.88
CA PHE A 79 -3.36 -6.81 5.61
C PHE A 79 -3.82 -6.91 7.07
N GLY A 80 -4.01 -8.14 7.58
CA GLY A 80 -4.57 -8.42 8.90
C GLY A 80 -6.10 -8.40 8.92
N LYS A 81 -6.68 -8.84 10.03
CA LYS A 81 -8.12 -8.68 10.29
C LYS A 81 -8.42 -7.20 10.54
N ARG A 82 -9.53 -6.72 9.99
CA ARG A 82 -10.04 -5.37 10.29
C ARG A 82 -10.26 -5.26 11.80
N ASN A 83 -9.50 -4.39 12.47
CA ASN A 83 -9.67 -4.16 13.89
C ASN A 83 -10.92 -3.26 14.11
N PRO A 84 -11.97 -3.73 14.78
CA PRO A 84 -13.18 -2.93 15.04
C PRO A 84 -12.90 -1.71 15.92
N ALA A 85 -11.80 -1.69 16.69
CA ALA A 85 -11.38 -0.52 17.46
C ALA A 85 -10.91 0.67 16.60
N TRP A 86 -10.74 0.50 15.29
CA TRP A 86 -10.46 1.59 14.35
C TRP A 86 -11.73 2.34 13.91
N ASN A 87 -12.92 1.88 14.31
CA ASN A 87 -14.18 2.63 14.20
C ASN A 87 -14.32 3.69 15.31
N ASP A 88 -13.21 4.10 15.93
CA ASP A 88 -13.24 5.03 17.02
C ASP A 88 -13.69 6.41 16.51
N ASP A 89 -14.89 6.81 16.95
CA ASP A 89 -15.54 8.12 16.79
C ASP A 89 -14.62 9.34 17.04
N ARG A 90 -13.39 9.17 17.57
CA ARG A 90 -12.41 10.26 17.71
C ARG A 90 -11.75 10.69 16.40
N VAL A 91 -11.76 9.88 15.32
CA VAL A 91 -11.23 10.31 14.01
C VAL A 91 -12.19 11.29 13.30
N GLY A 92 -13.48 11.28 13.66
CA GLY A 92 -14.52 12.09 13.03
C GLY A 92 -14.61 13.57 13.44
N ARG A 93 -13.80 14.04 14.40
CA ARG A 93 -13.82 15.45 14.82
C ARG A 93 -12.94 16.36 13.98
N GLN A 94 -11.84 15.86 13.40
CA GLN A 94 -10.89 16.71 12.70
C GLN A 94 -11.33 17.07 11.27
N THR A 95 -12.26 16.32 10.68
CA THR A 95 -12.77 16.54 9.31
C THR A 95 -14.09 17.31 9.23
N ARG A 96 -14.69 17.74 10.35
CA ARG A 96 -15.87 18.65 10.30
C ARG A 96 -15.48 20.13 10.20
N GLU A 97 -14.28 20.48 10.65
CA GLU A 97 -13.81 21.89 10.70
C GLU A 97 -13.24 22.40 9.37
N ASN A 98 -13.21 21.59 8.31
CA ASN A 98 -12.81 22.03 6.97
C ASN A 98 -14.00 22.33 6.04
N SER A 99 -15.23 22.34 6.58
CA SER A 99 -16.44 22.61 5.80
C SER A 99 -16.70 24.10 5.52
N ASN A 100 -15.89 25.02 6.07
CA ASN A 100 -15.90 26.44 5.71
C ASN A 100 -14.51 26.92 5.29
N GLY A 101 -14.20 26.76 4.00
CA GLY A 101 -13.17 27.52 3.28
C GLY A 101 -11.73 27.40 3.80
N PHE A 102 -11.01 26.35 3.41
CA PHE A 102 -9.55 26.31 3.59
C PHE A 102 -8.82 26.13 2.26
N ARG A 103 -8.08 27.18 1.91
CA ARG A 103 -7.23 27.35 0.73
C ARG A 103 -5.89 26.65 0.99
N TRP A 104 -5.41 25.86 0.04
CA TRP A 104 -4.05 25.33 0.05
C TRP A 104 -3.07 26.37 -0.50
N GLU A 105 -2.04 26.72 0.26
CA GLU A 105 -0.76 27.18 -0.28
C GLU A 105 0.32 26.20 0.18
N SER A 106 1.09 25.69 -0.78
CA SER A 106 2.25 24.84 -0.55
C SER A 106 3.49 25.72 -0.41
N GLU A 107 4.18 25.66 0.72
CA GLU A 107 5.60 25.95 0.76
C GLU A 107 6.33 24.86 1.55
N GLY A 108 7.46 24.44 0.99
CA GLY A 108 8.22 23.28 1.39
C GLY A 108 8.82 23.37 2.79
N GLY A 109 9.29 22.22 3.28
CA GLY A 109 10.09 22.18 4.49
C GLY A 109 10.09 20.81 5.14
N LEU A 110 10.89 19.91 4.61
CA LEU A 110 11.41 18.78 5.37
C LEU A 110 12.18 19.39 6.58
N GLN A 111 11.73 19.17 7.81
CA GLN A 111 12.55 19.44 8.99
C GLN A 111 12.65 18.19 9.87
N SER A 112 13.67 17.39 9.58
CA SER A 112 14.39 16.63 10.58
C SER A 112 15.21 17.58 11.46
N GLY A 113 15.16 17.47 12.78
CA GLY A 113 16.07 18.24 13.63
C GLY A 113 15.76 18.19 15.12
N THR A 114 16.42 17.28 15.82
CA THR A 114 16.61 17.25 17.27
C THR A 114 17.14 18.58 17.82
N GLY A 115 16.62 19.07 18.95
CA GLY A 115 17.23 20.22 19.64
C GLY A 115 16.54 20.60 20.95
N ARG A 116 17.24 20.39 22.07
CA ARG A 116 16.84 20.67 23.45
C ARG A 116 16.84 22.18 23.81
N LYS A 117 16.02 22.49 24.83
CA LYS A 117 16.14 23.48 25.94
C LYS A 117 15.73 24.95 25.72
N ASN A 118 14.67 25.29 26.45
CA ASN A 118 14.37 26.53 27.22
C ASN A 118 15.45 27.63 27.26
N ARG A 119 15.01 28.86 27.02
CA ARG A 119 14.93 29.91 28.06
C ARG A 119 14.08 31.10 27.58
N ASN A 120 13.09 31.45 28.39
CA ASN A 120 12.56 32.81 28.45
C ASN A 120 13.60 33.73 29.12
N PHE A 121 13.46 35.02 28.81
CA PHE A 121 14.04 36.17 29.51
C PHE A 121 13.95 36.06 31.04
#